data_AF-A0A8I1SQ04-F1
#
_entry.id   AF-A0A8I1SQ04-F1
#
_cell.length_a   1.000
_cell.length_b   1.000
_cell.length_c   1.000
_cell.angle_alpha   90.00
_cell.angle_beta   90.00
_cell.angle_gamma   90.00
#
_symmetry.space_group_name_H-M   'P 1'
#
loop_
_entity.id
_entity.type
_entity.pdbx_description
1 polymer ?
#
loop_
_entity_poly.entity_id
_entity_poly.type
_entity_poly.pdbx_seq_one_letter_code
_entity_poly.pdbx_strand_id
1 'polypeptide(L)'
;MKTAITLACTILGAAVLHAASPGQNLESFPPPREPLVKPMAANASWTITTQEIPSTEKKETAPPQPRSLVTSIESICTGELKRDLITYASGQKEEVWYIQGQALSAASSRPEKVVIQSFAALEEGYDQKEIFRLVGNPVKSPGYPGFNWVDKRYYDAVTLFNKTIPAYHYVLRGKVDGQEIVAAEAWIDAQTGLPLGYTSDGALYVYRFGEPPASPAILPPAFAASLQKVKQRQDLQRRLQADAAALR
;
A
#
# COMPACT_ATOMS: atom_id res chain seq x y z
N MET A 1 -51.51 -32.08 7.40
CA MET A 1 -50.85 -31.04 6.59
C MET A 1 -49.35 -31.17 6.78
N LYS A 2 -48.61 -31.55 5.74
CA LYS A 2 -47.14 -31.67 5.75
C LYS A 2 -46.60 -30.68 4.74
N THR A 3 -45.96 -29.62 5.20
CA THR A 3 -45.29 -28.61 4.39
C THR A 3 -43.85 -29.05 4.14
N ALA A 4 -43.50 -29.27 2.88
CA ALA A 4 -42.14 -29.55 2.45
C ALA A 4 -41.35 -28.23 2.35
N ILE A 5 -40.16 -28.19 2.95
CA ILE A 5 -39.22 -27.07 2.90
C ILE A 5 -38.26 -27.34 1.73
N THR A 6 -38.32 -26.50 0.70
CA THR A 6 -37.40 -26.53 -0.44
C THR A 6 -36.12 -25.79 -0.06
N LEU A 7 -35.01 -26.53 0.02
CA LEU A 7 -33.67 -26.00 0.24
C LEU A 7 -33.04 -25.65 -1.13
N ALA A 8 -32.92 -24.37 -1.45
CA ALA A 8 -32.22 -23.92 -2.66
C ALA A 8 -30.72 -23.74 -2.35
N CYS A 9 -29.89 -24.65 -2.88
CA CYS A 9 -28.44 -24.49 -2.91
C CYS A 9 -28.06 -23.48 -4.00
N THR A 10 -27.53 -22.32 -3.62
CA THR A 10 -26.90 -21.37 -4.56
C THR A 10 -25.43 -21.76 -4.71
N ILE A 11 -25.05 -22.22 -5.90
CA ILE A 11 -23.70 -22.66 -6.25
C ILE A 11 -22.81 -21.44 -6.55
N LEU A 12 -21.56 -21.55 -6.09
CA LEU A 12 -20.44 -20.62 -6.18
C LEU A 12 -20.29 -19.94 -7.56
N GLY A 13 -20.12 -18.61 -7.53
CA GLY A 13 -19.56 -17.87 -8.65
C GLY A 13 -18.05 -18.07 -8.74
N ALA A 14 -17.60 -18.74 -9.80
CA ALA A 14 -16.19 -18.84 -10.16
C ALA A 14 -15.73 -17.49 -10.74
N ALA A 15 -14.78 -16.82 -10.07
CA ALA A 15 -14.06 -15.72 -10.66
C ALA A 15 -13.16 -16.26 -11.79
N VAL A 16 -13.46 -15.87 -13.03
CA VAL A 16 -12.67 -16.23 -14.20
C VAL A 16 -11.37 -15.42 -14.17
N LEU A 17 -10.31 -16.02 -13.62
CA LEU A 17 -8.94 -15.59 -13.87
C LEU A 17 -8.64 -15.85 -15.35
N HIS A 18 -8.67 -14.81 -16.18
CA HIS A 18 -8.18 -14.89 -17.55
C HIS A 18 -6.66 -15.06 -17.51
N ALA A 19 -6.19 -16.31 -17.67
CA ALA A 19 -4.80 -16.57 -18.00
C ALA A 19 -4.51 -15.96 -19.38
N ALA A 20 -3.51 -15.08 -19.46
CA ALA A 20 -3.09 -14.50 -20.72
C ALA A 20 -2.57 -15.61 -21.66
N SER A 21 -3.03 -15.58 -22.92
CA SER A 21 -2.56 -16.47 -23.97
C SER A 21 -1.05 -16.29 -24.22
N PRO A 22 -0.28 -17.35 -24.50
CA PRO A 22 1.13 -17.22 -24.87
C PRO A 22 1.27 -16.35 -26.13
N GLY A 23 2.07 -15.28 -26.06
CA GLY A 23 2.39 -14.43 -27.21
C GLY A 23 1.89 -12.99 -27.17
N GLN A 24 1.60 -12.40 -26.01
CA GLN A 24 1.31 -10.96 -25.94
C GLN A 24 2.51 -10.15 -26.44
N ASN A 25 2.31 -9.38 -27.51
CA ASN A 25 3.31 -8.47 -28.03
C ASN A 25 3.44 -7.26 -27.08
N LEU A 26 4.46 -7.28 -26.22
CA LEU A 26 4.74 -6.21 -25.26
C LEU A 26 5.03 -4.87 -25.96
N GLU A 27 5.51 -4.88 -27.20
CA GLU A 27 5.79 -3.66 -27.99
C GLU A 27 4.51 -2.91 -28.40
N SER A 28 3.34 -3.55 -28.30
CA SER A 28 2.05 -2.91 -28.59
C SER A 28 1.58 -1.95 -27.50
N PHE A 29 2.18 -2.00 -26.31
CA PHE A 29 1.83 -1.11 -25.21
C PHE A 29 2.58 0.23 -25.35
N PRO A 30 1.87 1.36 -25.43
CA PRO A 30 2.53 2.66 -25.48
C PRO A 30 3.21 2.96 -24.14
N PRO A 31 4.17 3.91 -24.08
CA PRO A 31 4.70 4.39 -22.81
C PRO A 31 3.59 4.90 -21.87
N PRO A 32 3.77 4.79 -20.54
CA PRO A 32 2.76 5.18 -19.57
C PRO A 32 2.43 6.67 -19.67
N ARG A 33 1.17 7.02 -19.37
CA ARG A 33 0.66 8.39 -19.35
C ARG A 33 0.23 8.76 -17.93
N GLU A 34 0.28 10.05 -17.62
CA GLU A 34 -0.20 10.54 -16.33
C GLU A 34 -1.72 10.35 -16.16
N PRO A 35 -2.21 9.98 -14.97
CA PRO A 35 -1.43 9.61 -13.79
C PRO A 35 -0.76 8.22 -13.95
N LEU A 36 0.54 8.11 -13.63
CA LEU A 36 1.33 6.88 -13.83
C LEU A 36 0.80 5.67 -13.03
N VAL A 37 0.24 5.95 -11.86
CA VAL A 37 -0.52 5.00 -11.04
C VAL A 37 -1.96 5.49 -11.03
N LYS A 38 -2.92 4.63 -11.35
CA LYS A 38 -4.34 4.98 -11.29
C LYS A 38 -4.70 5.48 -9.88
N PRO A 39 -5.39 6.62 -9.73
CA PRO A 39 -5.81 7.09 -8.41
C PRO A 39 -6.70 6.06 -7.72
N MET A 40 -6.54 5.95 -6.40
CA MET A 40 -7.35 5.09 -5.56
C MET A 40 -8.83 5.45 -5.70
N ALA A 41 -9.67 4.44 -5.99
CA ALA A 41 -11.11 4.64 -6.04
C ALA A 41 -11.66 4.91 -4.63
N ALA A 42 -12.66 5.79 -4.53
CA ALA A 42 -13.27 6.18 -3.26
C ALA A 42 -13.91 4.99 -2.51
N ASN A 43 -14.32 3.94 -3.22
CA ASN A 43 -14.78 2.70 -2.62
C ASN A 43 -14.00 1.52 -3.20
N ALA A 44 -13.03 1.00 -2.45
CA ALA A 44 -12.13 -0.06 -2.92
C ALA A 44 -11.63 -0.92 -1.77
N SER A 45 -11.27 -2.16 -2.08
CA SER A 45 -10.50 -3.02 -1.18
C SER A 45 -9.38 -3.70 -1.94
N TRP A 46 -8.27 -3.95 -1.26
CA TRP A 46 -7.20 -4.77 -1.78
C TRP A 46 -6.43 -5.41 -0.65
N THR A 47 -5.68 -6.43 -1.00
CA THR A 47 -4.71 -7.07 -0.12
C THR A 47 -3.34 -7.00 -0.75
N ILE A 48 -2.33 -6.86 0.10
CA ILE A 48 -0.92 -6.96 -0.27
C ILE A 48 -0.38 -8.18 0.46
N THR A 49 0.27 -9.08 -0.25
CA THR A 49 0.87 -10.29 0.33
C THR A 49 2.33 -10.39 -0.05
N THR A 50 3.15 -10.78 0.91
CA THR A 50 4.58 -10.89 0.72
C THR A 50 4.92 -12.25 0.14
N GLN A 51 5.74 -12.25 -0.92
CA GLN A 51 6.27 -13.44 -1.58
C GLN A 51 7.80 -13.39 -1.51
N GLU A 52 8.41 -14.54 -1.25
CA GLU A 52 9.85 -14.67 -1.39
C GLU A 52 10.22 -14.53 -2.87
N ILE A 53 11.18 -13.66 -3.17
CA ILE A 53 11.73 -13.56 -4.52
C ILE A 53 12.50 -14.86 -4.76
N PRO A 54 12.17 -15.67 -5.79
CA PRO A 54 12.89 -16.89 -6.07
C PRO A 54 14.36 -16.55 -6.35
N SER A 55 15.25 -16.83 -5.39
CA SER A 55 16.68 -16.66 -5.59
C SER A 55 17.17 -17.77 -6.53
N THR A 56 17.87 -17.40 -7.59
CA THR A 56 18.55 -18.34 -8.50
C THR A 56 19.74 -19.03 -7.84
N GLU A 57 20.17 -18.58 -6.66
CA GLU A 57 21.16 -19.25 -5.83
C GLU A 57 20.45 -20.07 -4.74
N LYS A 58 20.58 -21.41 -4.82
CA LYS A 58 20.23 -22.30 -3.70
C LYS A 58 21.13 -21.97 -2.49
N LYS A 59 20.71 -21.02 -1.65
CA LYS A 59 21.22 -20.92 -0.28
C LYS A 59 20.45 -21.89 0.61
N GLU A 60 21.09 -23.03 0.85
CA GLU A 60 20.75 -23.97 1.90
C GLU A 60 20.77 -23.19 3.23
N THR A 61 19.62 -23.14 3.92
CA THR A 61 19.29 -22.26 5.07
C THR A 61 19.20 -20.75 4.76
N ALA A 62 18.03 -20.31 4.29
CA ALA A 62 17.64 -18.91 4.40
C ALA A 62 17.63 -18.51 5.90
N PRO A 63 18.24 -17.37 6.29
CA PRO A 63 18.15 -16.89 7.66
C PRO A 63 16.67 -16.69 8.04
N PRO A 64 16.30 -16.89 9.32
CA PRO A 64 14.93 -16.69 9.78
C PRO A 64 14.48 -15.27 9.41
N GLN A 65 13.30 -15.16 8.78
CA GLN A 65 12.76 -13.87 8.35
C GLN A 65 12.69 -12.89 9.54
N PRO A 66 13.02 -11.60 9.34
CA PRO A 66 12.90 -10.61 10.40
C PRO A 66 11.47 -10.58 10.97
N ARG A 67 11.34 -10.52 12.30
CA ARG A 67 10.02 -10.43 12.97
C ARG A 67 9.22 -9.18 12.57
N SER A 68 9.93 -8.15 12.12
CA SER A 68 9.39 -6.88 11.59
C SER A 68 8.98 -6.94 10.13
N LEU A 69 9.24 -8.06 9.42
CA LEU A 69 8.79 -8.22 8.05
C LEU A 69 7.27 -8.26 8.00
N VAL A 70 6.68 -7.44 7.14
CA VAL A 70 5.25 -7.46 6.86
C VAL A 70 4.93 -8.69 6.02
N THR A 71 3.92 -9.46 6.41
CA THR A 71 3.43 -10.65 5.68
C THR A 71 2.17 -10.37 4.88
N SER A 72 1.29 -9.51 5.40
CA SER A 72 0.13 -9.01 4.66
C SER A 72 -0.31 -7.62 5.07
N ILE A 73 -0.98 -6.92 4.17
CA ILE A 73 -1.70 -5.69 4.43
C ILE A 73 -3.10 -5.84 3.85
N GLU A 74 -4.12 -5.71 4.69
CA GLU A 74 -5.52 -5.66 4.26
C GLU A 74 -5.96 -4.19 4.23
N SER A 75 -6.28 -3.70 3.04
CA SER A 75 -6.63 -2.30 2.82
C SER A 75 -8.09 -2.15 2.42
N ILE A 76 -8.78 -1.19 3.03
CA ILE A 76 -10.09 -0.73 2.61
C ILE A 76 -10.08 0.80 2.48
N CYS A 77 -10.77 1.31 1.46
CA CYS A 77 -11.01 2.73 1.26
C CYS A 77 -12.52 2.95 1.10
N THR A 78 -13.06 3.88 1.91
CA THR A 78 -14.46 4.32 1.85
C THR A 78 -14.53 5.84 1.97
N GLY A 79 -14.79 6.53 0.86
CA GLY A 79 -14.73 7.99 0.77
C GLY A 79 -13.29 8.49 0.97
N GLU A 80 -13.11 9.39 1.93
CA GLU A 80 -11.80 9.94 2.32
C GLU A 80 -11.08 9.11 3.40
N LEU A 81 -11.71 8.04 3.87
CA LEU A 81 -11.18 7.19 4.93
C LEU A 81 -10.55 5.94 4.32
N LYS A 82 -9.26 5.75 4.60
CA LYS A 82 -8.54 4.52 4.29
C LYS A 82 -8.12 3.83 5.58
N ARG A 83 -8.19 2.51 5.61
CA ARG A 83 -7.68 1.66 6.70
C ARG A 83 -6.75 0.60 6.14
N ASP A 84 -5.58 0.45 6.74
CA ASP A 84 -4.67 -0.67 6.55
C ASP A 84 -4.61 -1.50 7.84
N LEU A 85 -4.80 -2.82 7.73
CA LEU A 85 -4.48 -3.77 8.78
C LEU A 85 -3.22 -4.54 8.36
N ILE A 86 -2.10 -4.18 8.97
CA ILE A 86 -0.77 -4.72 8.68
C ILE A 86 -0.53 -5.91 9.59
N THR A 87 -0.21 -7.06 9.03
CA THR A 87 0.22 -8.26 9.76
C THR A 87 1.72 -8.47 9.56
N TYR A 88 2.44 -8.67 10.66
CA TYR A 88 3.88 -8.93 10.66
C TYR A 88 4.16 -10.44 10.80
N ALA A 89 5.35 -10.87 10.41
CA ALA A 89 5.82 -12.26 10.53
C ALA A 89 5.79 -12.77 11.99
N SER A 90 5.89 -11.86 12.97
CA SER A 90 5.71 -12.17 14.40
C SER A 90 4.27 -12.53 14.80
N GLY A 91 3.30 -12.35 13.91
CA GLY A 91 1.87 -12.46 14.21
C GLY A 91 1.28 -11.19 14.85
N GLN A 92 2.11 -10.19 15.17
CA GLN A 92 1.61 -8.89 15.60
C GLN A 92 0.84 -8.22 14.46
N LYS A 93 -0.17 -7.44 14.83
CA LYS A 93 -0.96 -6.65 13.91
C LYS A 93 -0.92 -5.18 14.29
N GLU A 94 -0.86 -4.32 13.30
CA GLU A 94 -0.99 -2.88 13.43
C GLU A 94 -2.13 -2.39 12.54
N GLU A 95 -3.02 -1.59 13.12
CA GLU A 95 -4.09 -0.94 12.39
C GLU A 95 -3.71 0.52 12.14
N VAL A 96 -3.80 0.96 10.89
CA VAL A 96 -3.49 2.32 10.46
C VAL A 96 -4.71 2.92 9.75
N TRP A 97 -5.12 4.10 10.17
CA TRP A 97 -6.19 4.87 9.55
C TRP A 97 -5.62 6.14 8.93
N TYR A 98 -5.97 6.41 7.68
CA TYR A 98 -5.58 7.62 6.96
C TYR A 98 -6.82 8.48 6.75
N ILE A 99 -6.77 9.70 7.27
CA ILE A 99 -7.87 10.65 7.24
C ILE A 99 -7.33 12.08 7.39
N GLN A 100 -7.79 13.01 6.55
CA GLN A 100 -7.53 14.45 6.72
C GLN A 100 -6.03 14.81 6.86
N GLY A 101 -5.17 14.19 6.05
CA GLY A 101 -3.72 14.43 6.08
C GLY A 101 -2.98 13.81 7.26
N GLN A 102 -3.67 12.98 8.06
CA GLN A 102 -3.13 12.29 9.23
C GLN A 102 -3.19 10.79 9.05
N ALA A 103 -2.13 10.11 9.46
CA ALA A 103 -2.09 8.69 9.69
C ALA A 103 -2.13 8.43 11.20
N LEU A 104 -3.10 7.62 11.62
CA LEU A 104 -3.28 7.22 13.01
C LEU A 104 -3.02 5.73 13.08
N SER A 105 -2.02 5.29 13.86
CA SER A 105 -1.70 3.88 14.00
C SER A 105 -1.73 3.39 15.43
N ALA A 106 -2.15 2.15 15.62
CA ALA A 106 -2.07 1.47 16.91
C ALA A 106 -1.80 -0.01 16.69
N ALA A 107 -0.98 -0.61 17.58
CA ALA A 107 -0.89 -2.06 17.64
C ALA A 107 -2.24 -2.63 18.06
N SER A 108 -2.70 -3.70 17.42
CA SER A 108 -3.98 -4.33 17.76
C SER A 108 -4.03 -4.88 19.19
N SER A 109 -2.86 -5.12 19.81
CA SER A 109 -2.73 -5.50 21.21
C SER A 109 -2.87 -4.33 22.20
N ARG A 110 -2.78 -3.08 21.72
CA ARG A 110 -2.91 -1.83 22.50
C ARG A 110 -3.64 -0.75 21.70
N PRO A 111 -4.91 -0.98 21.31
CA PRO A 111 -5.66 -0.07 20.43
C PRO A 111 -5.89 1.32 21.04
N GLU A 112 -5.72 1.48 22.36
CA GLU A 112 -5.82 2.75 23.07
C GLU A 112 -4.57 3.64 22.92
N LYS A 113 -3.44 3.07 22.47
CA LYS A 113 -2.17 3.79 22.27
C LYS A 113 -2.01 4.21 20.81
N VAL A 114 -2.83 5.18 20.40
CA VAL A 114 -2.80 5.72 19.04
C VAL A 114 -1.61 6.68 18.86
N VAL A 115 -0.75 6.35 17.91
CA VAL A 115 0.32 7.20 17.39
C VAL A 115 -0.25 8.00 16.22
N ILE A 116 0.15 9.26 16.10
CA ILE A 116 -0.34 10.16 15.05
C ILE A 116 0.85 10.71 14.28
N GLN A 117 0.79 10.64 12.96
CA GLN A 117 1.78 11.19 12.04
C GLN A 117 1.08 11.96 10.93
N SER A 118 1.66 13.05 10.45
CA SER A 118 1.18 13.69 9.21
C SER A 118 1.58 12.84 8.00
N PHE A 119 0.87 12.99 6.88
CA PHE A 119 1.29 12.33 5.63
C PHE A 119 2.69 12.77 5.19
N ALA A 120 3.02 14.06 5.33
CA ALA A 120 4.38 14.56 5.07
C ALA A 120 5.44 13.81 5.92
N ALA A 121 5.16 13.58 7.21
CA ALA A 121 6.09 12.85 8.07
C ALA A 121 6.22 11.35 7.71
N LEU A 122 5.19 10.75 7.11
CA LEU A 122 5.27 9.39 6.57
C LEU A 122 6.10 9.32 5.29
N GLU A 123 5.98 10.32 4.43
CA GLU A 123 6.69 10.40 3.15
C GLU A 123 8.17 10.75 3.32
N GLU A 124 8.53 11.51 4.36
CA GLU A 124 9.91 11.98 4.55
C GLU A 124 10.90 10.93 5.06
N GLY A 125 10.43 9.79 5.59
CA GLY A 125 11.25 8.64 6.01
C GLY A 125 12.23 8.89 7.17
N TYR A 126 12.31 7.96 8.13
CA TYR A 126 13.34 7.97 9.18
C TYR A 126 14.68 7.52 8.60
N ASP A 127 15.68 8.40 8.64
CA ASP A 127 17.12 8.08 8.55
C ASP A 127 17.52 7.13 7.40
N GLN A 128 17.37 7.61 6.16
CA GLN A 128 17.76 6.85 4.98
C GLN A 128 18.73 7.66 4.12
N LYS A 129 19.85 7.02 3.71
CA LYS A 129 20.79 7.54 2.71
C LYS A 129 20.01 7.95 1.44
N GLU A 130 20.45 9.01 0.77
CA GLU A 130 19.69 9.80 -0.23
C GLU A 130 18.70 9.04 -1.12
N ILE A 131 19.08 7.88 -1.68
CA ILE A 131 18.20 7.12 -2.56
C ILE A 131 17.05 6.41 -1.86
N PHE A 132 17.27 5.84 -0.67
CA PHE A 132 16.24 5.11 0.05
C PHE A 132 15.17 6.07 0.58
N ARG A 133 15.55 7.32 0.90
CA ARG A 133 14.61 8.39 1.29
C ARG A 133 13.48 8.57 0.27
N LEU A 134 13.76 8.36 -1.03
CA LEU A 134 12.75 8.49 -2.08
C LEU A 134 11.66 7.42 -1.99
N VAL A 135 12.00 6.22 -1.51
CA VAL A 135 11.06 5.10 -1.33
C VAL A 135 10.11 5.37 -0.17
N GLY A 136 10.51 6.17 0.83
CA GLY A 136 9.67 6.53 1.98
C GLY A 136 9.35 5.30 2.85
N ASN A 137 8.17 5.30 3.50
CA ASN A 137 7.67 4.09 4.17
C ASN A 137 6.91 3.21 3.17
N PRO A 138 7.47 2.07 2.73
CA PRO A 138 6.86 1.23 1.71
C PRO A 138 5.60 0.52 2.22
N VAL A 139 5.39 0.48 3.54
CA VAL A 139 4.27 -0.21 4.20
C VAL A 139 3.11 0.75 4.49
N LYS A 140 3.40 2.00 4.88
CA LYS A 140 2.39 2.98 5.30
C LYS A 140 2.28 4.12 4.29
N SER A 141 1.17 4.18 3.58
CA SER A 141 0.90 5.20 2.57
C SER A 141 -0.57 5.60 2.58
N PRO A 142 -0.92 6.89 2.41
CA PRO A 142 -2.30 7.30 2.21
C PRO A 142 -2.89 6.81 0.88
N GLY A 143 -2.04 6.49 -0.10
CA GLY A 143 -2.41 5.86 -1.37
C GLY A 143 -2.09 4.38 -1.38
N TYR A 144 -1.46 3.91 -2.46
CA TYR A 144 -0.94 2.54 -2.55
C TYR A 144 0.47 2.45 -1.91
N PRO A 145 0.67 1.62 -0.88
CA PRO A 145 1.99 1.38 -0.28
C PRO A 145 3.06 0.98 -1.31
N GLY A 146 4.26 1.57 -1.26
CA GLY A 146 5.38 1.24 -2.15
C GLY A 146 5.36 1.89 -3.55
N PHE A 147 4.37 2.76 -3.85
CA PHE A 147 4.25 3.44 -5.15
C PHE A 147 4.48 4.97 -5.10
N ASN A 148 4.82 5.53 -3.94
CA ASN A 148 5.03 6.98 -3.76
C ASN A 148 6.25 7.55 -4.52
N TRP A 149 7.19 6.70 -4.94
CA TRP A 149 8.37 7.09 -5.70
C TRP A 149 8.21 6.93 -7.21
N VAL A 150 7.11 6.31 -7.68
CA VAL A 150 6.89 6.06 -9.10
C VAL A 150 6.79 7.37 -9.86
N ASP A 151 7.68 7.53 -10.83
CA ASP A 151 7.82 8.72 -11.66
C ASP A 151 8.26 8.29 -13.06
N LYS A 152 7.95 9.10 -14.08
CA LYS A 152 8.29 8.85 -15.48
C LYS A 152 9.80 8.65 -15.67
N ARG A 153 10.65 9.31 -14.87
CA ARG A 153 12.11 9.15 -14.92
C ARG A 153 12.61 7.76 -14.49
N TYR A 154 11.77 6.98 -13.80
CA TYR A 154 12.09 5.63 -13.34
C TYR A 154 11.43 4.54 -14.19
N TYR A 155 10.66 4.91 -15.20
CA TYR A 155 10.10 3.96 -16.15
C TYR A 155 11.23 3.24 -16.90
N ASP A 156 11.20 1.91 -16.86
CA ASP A 156 12.21 1.06 -17.49
C ASP A 156 11.67 0.48 -18.81
N ALA A 157 10.61 -0.33 -18.73
CA ALA A 157 10.01 -1.00 -19.88
C ALA A 157 8.59 -1.51 -19.58
N VAL A 158 7.95 -2.11 -20.60
CA VAL A 158 6.81 -3.02 -20.39
C VAL A 158 7.34 -4.44 -20.22
N THR A 159 7.02 -5.08 -19.11
CA THR A 159 7.44 -6.46 -18.78
C THR A 159 6.25 -7.32 -18.38
N LEU A 160 6.46 -8.64 -18.22
CA LEU A 160 5.43 -9.53 -17.69
C LEU A 160 5.57 -9.68 -16.18
N PHE A 161 4.66 -9.09 -15.41
CA PHE A 161 4.52 -9.38 -14.00
C PHE A 161 4.00 -10.82 -13.80
N ASN A 162 4.66 -11.58 -12.93
CA ASN A 162 4.41 -13.02 -12.72
C ASN A 162 4.33 -13.83 -14.02
N LYS A 163 5.12 -13.43 -15.04
CA LYS A 163 5.19 -14.07 -16.37
C LYS A 163 3.89 -14.04 -17.18
N THR A 164 2.84 -13.34 -16.72
CA THR A 164 1.51 -13.42 -17.34
C THR A 164 0.85 -12.07 -17.60
N ILE A 165 1.11 -11.05 -16.78
CA ILE A 165 0.39 -9.76 -16.88
C ILE A 165 1.34 -8.69 -17.43
N PRO A 166 1.06 -8.09 -18.60
CA PRO A 166 1.82 -6.94 -19.09
C PRO A 166 1.75 -5.78 -18.10
N ALA A 167 2.90 -5.26 -17.73
CA ALA A 167 3.04 -4.27 -16.68
C ALA A 167 4.06 -3.21 -17.07
N TYR A 168 3.74 -1.94 -16.80
CA TYR A 168 4.76 -0.89 -16.75
C TYR A 168 5.65 -1.16 -15.54
N HIS A 169 6.94 -1.38 -15.80
CA HIS A 169 7.96 -1.66 -14.81
C HIS A 169 8.77 -0.39 -14.54
N TYR A 170 8.92 -0.07 -13.27
CA TYR A 170 9.68 1.06 -12.77
C TYR A 170 10.82 0.55 -11.92
N VAL A 171 12.01 1.14 -12.08
CA VAL A 171 13.21 0.76 -11.35
C VAL A 171 13.91 2.01 -10.81
N LEU A 172 13.95 2.11 -9.48
CA LEU A 172 14.72 3.15 -8.78
C LEU A 172 16.15 2.66 -8.61
N ARG A 173 17.09 3.26 -9.34
CA ARG A 173 18.53 2.96 -9.28
C ARG A 173 19.30 4.11 -8.63
N GLY A 174 20.38 3.78 -7.94
CA GLY A 174 21.33 4.79 -7.46
C GLY A 174 22.57 4.15 -6.86
N LYS A 175 23.32 4.92 -6.08
CA LYS A 175 24.67 4.54 -5.67
C LYS A 175 24.82 4.45 -4.17
N VAL A 176 25.41 3.35 -3.71
CA VAL A 176 25.87 3.17 -2.33
C VAL A 176 27.35 2.81 -2.41
N ASP A 177 28.19 3.60 -1.74
CA ASP A 177 29.65 3.41 -1.73
C ASP A 177 30.25 3.30 -3.14
N GLY A 178 29.69 4.05 -4.10
CA GLY A 178 30.12 4.10 -5.50
C GLY A 178 29.58 2.97 -6.39
N GLN A 179 28.93 1.95 -5.82
CA GLN A 179 28.33 0.85 -6.57
C GLN A 179 26.87 1.15 -6.92
N GLU A 180 26.47 0.84 -8.15
CA GLU A 180 25.08 0.93 -8.57
C GLU A 180 24.26 -0.19 -7.93
N ILE A 181 23.12 0.20 -7.35
CA ILE A 181 22.16 -0.71 -6.74
C ILE A 181 20.76 -0.40 -7.26
N VAL A 182 19.91 -1.43 -7.29
CA VAL A 182 18.46 -1.27 -7.43
C VAL A 182 17.89 -1.08 -6.02
N ALA A 183 17.37 0.12 -5.75
CA ALA A 183 16.81 0.45 -4.45
C ALA A 183 15.35 -0.01 -4.30
N ALA A 184 14.57 0.06 -5.38
CA ALA A 184 13.19 -0.38 -5.42
C ALA A 184 12.73 -0.70 -6.84
N GLU A 185 11.78 -1.61 -6.96
CA GLU A 185 11.07 -1.92 -8.21
C GLU A 185 9.56 -1.88 -7.98
N ALA A 186 8.81 -1.50 -9.01
CA ALA A 186 7.35 -1.51 -8.98
C ALA A 186 6.77 -1.92 -10.34
N TRP A 187 5.65 -2.63 -10.30
CA TRP A 187 4.89 -3.07 -11.47
C TRP A 187 3.47 -2.54 -11.40
N ILE A 188 3.03 -1.94 -12.50
CA ILE A 188 1.67 -1.41 -12.67
C ILE A 188 1.07 -2.08 -13.89
N ASP A 189 -0.14 -2.61 -13.76
CA ASP A 189 -0.88 -3.22 -14.86
C ASP A 189 -1.00 -2.25 -16.05
N ALA A 190 -0.49 -2.66 -17.21
CA ALA A 190 -0.42 -1.79 -18.38
C ALA A 190 -1.80 -1.48 -19.00
N GLN A 191 -2.81 -2.28 -18.69
CA GLN A 191 -4.19 -2.12 -19.14
C GLN A 191 -5.03 -1.32 -18.14
N THR A 192 -4.94 -1.65 -16.85
CA THR A 192 -5.83 -1.07 -15.83
C THR A 192 -5.22 0.13 -15.08
N GLY A 193 -3.89 0.27 -15.13
CA GLY A 193 -3.14 1.27 -14.36
C GLY A 193 -3.09 0.98 -12.86
N LEU A 194 -3.57 -0.19 -12.41
CA LEU A 194 -3.55 -0.57 -11.01
C LEU A 194 -2.20 -1.20 -10.60
N PRO A 195 -1.76 -1.00 -9.34
CA PRO A 195 -0.63 -1.71 -8.76
C PRO A 195 -0.70 -3.23 -8.93
N LEU A 196 0.39 -3.86 -9.32
CA LEU A 196 0.55 -5.32 -9.32
C LEU A 196 1.50 -5.78 -8.21
N GLY A 197 2.59 -5.05 -8.01
CA GLY A 197 3.49 -5.30 -6.90
C GLY A 197 4.67 -4.35 -6.84
N TYR A 198 5.44 -4.44 -5.76
CA TYR A 198 6.70 -3.70 -5.58
C TYR A 198 7.68 -4.53 -4.75
N THR A 199 8.97 -4.18 -4.81
CA THR A 199 9.99 -4.78 -3.94
C THR A 199 10.31 -3.87 -2.76
N SER A 200 10.46 -4.46 -1.57
CA SER A 200 11.00 -3.81 -0.38
C SER A 200 11.68 -4.86 0.49
N ASP A 201 12.79 -4.50 1.14
CA ASP A 201 13.49 -5.37 2.09
C ASP A 201 13.82 -6.78 1.55
N GLY A 202 14.08 -6.88 0.24
CA GLY A 202 14.39 -8.16 -0.42
C GLY A 202 13.18 -9.08 -0.65
N ALA A 203 11.95 -8.59 -0.44
CA ALA A 203 10.72 -9.33 -0.69
C ALA A 203 9.86 -8.66 -1.76
N LEU A 204 9.03 -9.47 -2.43
CA LEU A 204 8.04 -9.00 -3.40
C LEU A 204 6.67 -8.87 -2.71
N TYR A 205 6.10 -7.67 -2.76
CA TYR A 205 4.78 -7.36 -2.24
C TYR A 205 3.78 -7.35 -3.39
N VAL A 206 2.81 -8.27 -3.38
CA VAL A 206 1.88 -8.49 -4.49
C VAL A 206 0.48 -8.02 -4.12
N TYR A 207 -0.09 -7.17 -4.98
CA TYR A 207 -1.44 -6.63 -4.86
C TYR A 207 -2.49 -7.61 -5.38
N ARG A 208 -3.63 -7.64 -4.69
CA ARG A 208 -4.86 -8.29 -5.16
C ARG A 208 -6.04 -7.41 -4.80
N PHE A 209 -6.69 -6.86 -5.83
CA PHE A 209 -7.90 -6.06 -5.67
C PHE A 209 -9.10 -6.97 -5.44
N GLY A 210 -9.93 -6.60 -4.45
CA GLY A 210 -11.15 -7.30 -4.11
C GLY A 210 -12.39 -6.50 -4.49
N GLU A 211 -13.56 -7.04 -4.12
CA GLU A 211 -14.82 -6.32 -4.24
C GLU A 211 -14.82 -5.06 -3.36
N PRO A 212 -15.46 -3.96 -3.81
CA PRO A 212 -15.65 -2.79 -2.97
C PRO A 212 -16.34 -3.15 -1.64
N PRO A 213 -15.95 -2.54 -0.51
CA PRO A 213 -16.58 -2.85 0.77
C PRO A 213 -18.08 -2.51 0.73
N ALA A 214 -18.90 -3.41 1.28
CA ALA A 214 -20.35 -3.30 1.28
C ALA A 214 -20.88 -2.26 2.28
N SER A 215 -20.04 -1.75 3.17
CA SER A 215 -20.41 -0.78 4.19
C SER A 215 -19.29 0.22 4.43
N PRO A 216 -19.62 1.47 4.83
CA PRO A 216 -18.61 2.45 5.19
C PRO A 216 -17.72 1.95 6.33
N ALA A 217 -16.43 2.27 6.27
CA ALA A 217 -15.53 2.00 7.37
C ALA A 217 -15.87 2.94 8.55
N ILE A 218 -15.86 2.39 9.77
CA ILE A 218 -16.15 3.14 10.99
C ILE A 218 -14.84 3.32 11.76
N LEU A 219 -14.45 4.58 11.97
CA LEU A 219 -13.27 4.91 12.76
C LEU A 219 -13.49 4.51 14.24
N PRO A 220 -12.64 3.65 14.84
CA PRO A 220 -12.86 3.22 16.22
C PRO A 220 -12.72 4.36 17.23
N PRO A 221 -13.37 4.29 18.41
CA PRO A 221 -13.42 5.40 19.36
C PRO A 221 -12.06 5.97 19.79
N ALA A 222 -11.05 5.11 19.98
CA ALA A 222 -9.70 5.54 20.36
C ALA A 222 -9.03 6.40 19.27
N PHE A 223 -9.21 6.02 17.99
CA PHE A 223 -8.72 6.77 16.85
C PHE A 223 -9.49 8.09 16.68
N ALA A 224 -10.82 8.05 16.83
CA ALA A 224 -11.66 9.26 16.76
C ALA A 224 -11.29 10.28 17.85
N ALA A 225 -11.11 9.83 19.09
CA ALA A 225 -10.68 10.69 20.19
C ALA A 225 -9.28 11.29 19.95
N SER A 226 -8.38 10.52 19.35
CA SER A 226 -7.02 10.98 19.02
C SER A 226 -7.03 12.03 17.90
N LEU A 227 -7.84 11.82 16.86
CA LEU A 227 -8.06 12.81 15.79
C LEU A 227 -8.65 14.12 16.34
N GLN A 228 -9.61 14.04 17.27
CA GLN A 228 -10.19 15.22 17.90
C GLN A 228 -9.14 16.06 18.66
N LYS A 229 -8.22 15.40 19.38
CA LYS A 229 -7.12 16.09 20.07
C LYS A 229 -6.21 16.84 19.10
N VAL A 230 -5.95 16.30 17.92
CA VAL A 230 -5.16 16.97 16.87
C VAL A 230 -5.87 18.23 16.40
N LYS A 231 -7.16 18.13 16.06
CA LYS A 231 -7.96 19.27 15.61
C LYS A 231 -7.96 20.39 16.65
N GLN A 232 -8.21 20.07 17.91
CA GLN A 232 -8.19 21.03 19.01
C GLN A 232 -6.85 21.75 19.14
N ARG A 233 -5.73 21.03 18.99
CA ARG A 233 -4.38 21.63 19.04
C ARG A 233 -4.11 22.54 17.85
N GLN A 234 -4.48 22.13 16.64
CA GLN A 234 -4.32 22.93 15.43
C GLN A 234 -5.15 24.21 15.48
N ASP A 235 -6.39 24.13 15.97
CA ASP A 235 -7.25 25.30 16.11
C ASP A 235 -6.73 26.27 17.16
N LEU A 236 -6.22 25.77 18.29
CA LEU A 236 -5.56 26.60 19.30
C LEU A 236 -4.33 27.30 18.71
N GLN A 237 -3.48 26.57 17.99
CA GLN A 237 -2.29 27.15 17.36
C GLN A 237 -2.66 28.24 16.35
N ARG A 238 -3.69 28.02 15.52
CA ARG A 238 -4.15 29.02 14.55
C ARG A 238 -4.64 30.30 15.24
N ARG A 239 -5.37 30.18 16.35
CA ARG A 239 -5.82 31.33 17.15
C ARG A 239 -4.64 32.11 17.71
N LEU A 240 -3.68 31.42 18.35
CA LEU A 240 -2.48 32.06 18.90
C LEU A 240 -1.65 32.79 17.83
N GLN A 241 -1.57 32.23 16.62
CA GLN A 241 -0.89 32.89 15.49
C GLN A 241 -1.63 34.14 15.00
N ALA A 242 -2.96 34.09 14.92
CA ALA A 242 -3.78 35.24 14.55
C ALA A 242 -3.67 36.37 15.58
N ASP A 243 -3.74 36.03 16.87
CA ASP A 243 -3.58 36.99 17.96
C ASP A 243 -2.20 37.64 17.94
N ALA A 244 -1.14 36.85 17.72
CA ALA A 244 0.22 37.37 17.60
C ALA A 244 0.42 38.28 16.37
N ALA A 245 -0.27 38.01 15.26
CA ALA A 245 -0.22 38.84 14.07
C ALA A 245 -0.98 40.17 14.26
N ALA A 246 -2.07 40.18 15.01
CA ALA A 246 -2.86 41.38 15.31
C ALA A 246 -2.14 42.36 16.26
N LEU A 247 -1.12 41.89 16.99
CA LEU A 247 -0.29 42.70 17.90
C LEU A 247 0.94 43.33 17.21
N ARG A 248 1.16 43.07 15.92
CA ARG A 248 2.25 43.65 15.12
C ARG A 248 1.73 44.74 14.21
#